data_AF-A0A945SQR2-F1
#
_entry.id   AF-A0A945SQR2-F1
#
_cell.length_a   1.000
_cell.length_b   1.000
_cell.length_c   1.000
_cell.angle_alpha   90.00
_cell.angle_beta   90.00
_cell.angle_gamma   90.00
#
_symmetry.space_group_name_H-M   'P 1'
#
loop_
_entity.id
_entity.type
_entity.pdbx_description
1 polymer ?
#
loop_
_entity_poly.entity_id
_entity_poly.type
_entity_poly.pdbx_seq_one_letter_code
_entity_poly.pdbx_strand_id
1 'polypeptide(L)'
;SWFSGFGRENNTGTKVFCISGHVNNPCNVEEEMSIPLKELIEKHAGGVRGGWDNLKAIIPGGSSVPLLPKSICDTVLMDFDSLKEVKSGLGTAGIIVMDQSTDVIAAIARLAKFYKHESCGQCTPCREGTGWMWRVMERLVKGDAEIEEIDMLLDVSKEIEGHTICALGDAAAWPIQGLMRHFRDEVEDRITSNRSRSAA
;
A
#
# COMPACT_ATOMS: atom_id res chain seq x y z
N SER A 1 10.29 -31.65 -7.75
CA SER A 1 11.68 -31.49 -7.28
C SER A 1 11.65 -30.80 -5.91
N TRP A 2 12.77 -30.67 -5.18
CA TRP A 2 12.79 -30.14 -3.80
C TRP A 2 12.22 -28.71 -3.68
N PHE A 3 12.71 -27.76 -4.48
CA PHE A 3 12.27 -26.35 -4.42
C PHE A 3 10.78 -26.18 -4.74
N SER A 4 10.26 -26.99 -5.68
CA SER A 4 8.84 -27.00 -6.02
C SER A 4 7.95 -27.68 -4.96
N GLY A 5 8.53 -28.20 -3.89
CA GLY A 5 7.81 -28.79 -2.76
C GLY A 5 7.40 -27.76 -1.70
N PHE A 6 7.87 -26.52 -1.82
CA PHE A 6 7.51 -25.40 -0.97
C PHE A 6 6.45 -24.53 -1.61
N GLY A 7 5.57 -23.95 -0.80
CA GLY A 7 4.51 -23.04 -1.22
C GLY A 7 3.37 -23.74 -1.94
N ARG A 8 2.35 -22.97 -2.31
CA ARG A 8 1.22 -23.46 -3.09
C ARG A 8 1.58 -23.72 -4.55
N GLU A 9 0.71 -24.44 -5.24
CA GLU A 9 0.75 -24.54 -6.71
C GLU A 9 0.83 -23.13 -7.33
N ASN A 10 1.62 -23.00 -8.40
CA ASN A 10 1.98 -21.74 -9.08
C ASN A 10 2.77 -20.71 -8.23
N ASN A 11 3.02 -20.99 -6.95
CA ASN A 11 3.68 -20.09 -6.01
C ASN A 11 4.81 -20.79 -5.26
N THR A 12 5.64 -21.51 -6.00
CA THR A 12 6.59 -22.44 -5.41
C THR A 12 7.90 -21.80 -4.98
N GLY A 13 8.49 -22.30 -3.89
CA GLY A 13 9.83 -21.95 -3.45
C GLY A 13 9.89 -21.18 -2.12
N THR A 14 11.03 -20.54 -1.88
CA THR A 14 11.26 -19.63 -0.75
C THR A 14 11.32 -18.19 -1.23
N LYS A 15 11.11 -17.25 -0.31
CA LYS A 15 11.24 -15.83 -0.61
C LYS A 15 11.90 -15.10 0.56
N VAL A 16 12.79 -14.17 0.22
CA VAL A 16 13.29 -13.19 1.20
C VAL A 16 12.20 -12.14 1.42
N PHE A 17 11.69 -12.07 2.64
CA PHE A 17 10.74 -11.08 3.13
C PHE A 17 11.47 -9.99 3.90
N CYS A 18 11.18 -8.73 3.58
CA CYS A 18 11.74 -7.58 4.28
C CYS A 18 10.64 -6.94 5.13
N ILE A 19 10.58 -7.26 6.42
CA ILE A 19 9.56 -6.78 7.35
C ILE A 19 10.01 -5.45 7.96
N SER A 20 9.27 -4.39 7.68
CA SER A 20 9.60 -3.02 8.07
C SER A 20 8.38 -2.27 8.63
N GLY A 21 8.60 -1.04 9.12
CA GLY A 21 7.54 -0.20 9.68
C GLY A 21 7.29 -0.49 11.17
N HIS A 22 6.02 -0.50 11.58
CA HIS A 22 5.60 -0.57 12.98
C HIS A 22 5.53 -2.01 13.52
N VAL A 23 6.66 -2.71 13.49
CA VAL A 23 6.87 -4.02 14.14
C VAL A 23 7.90 -3.92 15.25
N ASN A 24 7.93 -4.89 16.17
CA ASN A 24 8.85 -4.85 17.31
C ASN A 24 10.31 -5.09 16.90
N ASN A 25 10.55 -5.99 15.95
CA ASN A 25 11.89 -6.34 15.45
C ASN A 25 11.91 -6.35 13.91
N PRO A 26 12.06 -5.20 13.24
CA PRO A 26 12.19 -5.15 11.78
C PRO A 26 13.37 -6.02 11.30
N CYS A 27 13.16 -6.84 10.28
CA CYS A 27 14.15 -7.81 9.83
C CYS A 27 13.99 -8.20 8.36
N ASN A 28 15.06 -8.77 7.79
CA ASN A 28 14.99 -9.53 6.56
C ASN A 28 15.07 -11.02 6.92
N VAL A 29 14.14 -11.81 6.42
CA VAL A 29 14.10 -13.26 6.67
C VAL A 29 13.75 -14.01 5.41
N GLU A 30 14.43 -15.10 5.14
CA GLU A 30 14.02 -16.06 4.11
C GLU A 30 13.05 -17.06 4.74
N GLU A 31 11.88 -17.22 4.14
CA GLU A 31 10.85 -18.14 4.60
C GLU A 31 10.09 -18.73 3.40
N GLU A 32 9.30 -19.77 3.65
CA GLU A 32 8.49 -20.44 2.63
C GLU A 32 7.49 -19.48 1.95
N MET A 33 7.32 -19.62 0.63
CA MET A 33 6.19 -18.99 -0.07
C MET A 33 4.86 -19.49 0.51
N SER A 34 3.80 -18.69 0.38
CA SER A 34 2.45 -19.02 0.90
C SER A 34 2.35 -19.12 2.43
N ILE A 35 3.34 -18.66 3.20
CA ILE A 35 3.21 -18.48 4.65
C ILE A 35 2.10 -17.45 4.97
N PRO A 36 1.24 -17.66 5.98
CA PRO A 36 0.28 -16.65 6.41
C PRO A 36 0.96 -15.34 6.83
N LEU A 37 0.48 -14.19 6.35
CA LEU A 37 1.09 -12.88 6.65
C LEU A 37 1.20 -12.60 8.15
N LYS A 38 0.14 -12.94 8.89
CA LYS A 38 0.11 -12.81 10.36
C LYS A 38 1.16 -13.67 11.04
N GLU A 39 1.29 -14.93 10.62
CA GLU A 39 2.29 -15.85 11.15
C GLU A 39 3.71 -15.32 10.90
N LEU A 40 3.99 -14.87 9.67
CA LEU A 40 5.28 -14.31 9.28
C LEU A 40 5.69 -13.13 10.19
N ILE A 41 4.77 -12.19 10.46
CA ILE A 41 5.04 -11.02 11.31
C ILE A 41 5.20 -11.40 12.78
N GLU A 42 4.30 -12.20 13.33
CA GLU A 42 4.34 -12.60 14.74
C GLU A 42 5.60 -13.42 15.05
N LYS A 43 5.96 -14.36 14.15
CA LYS A 43 7.10 -15.27 14.34
C LYS A 43 8.45 -14.59 14.14
N HIS A 44 8.62 -13.79 13.08
CA HIS A 44 9.95 -13.30 12.68
C HIS A 44 10.23 -11.84 13.04
N ALA A 45 9.18 -11.01 13.12
CA ALA A 45 9.31 -9.61 13.49
C ALA A 45 8.87 -9.32 14.93
N GLY A 46 8.50 -10.36 15.69
CA GLY A 46 8.03 -10.25 17.07
C GLY A 46 6.69 -9.53 17.21
N GLY A 47 5.86 -9.55 16.15
CA GLY A 47 4.54 -8.94 16.16
C GLY A 47 4.52 -7.44 15.83
N VAL A 48 3.30 -6.92 15.65
CA VAL A 48 3.03 -5.49 15.46
C VAL A 48 3.33 -4.73 16.76
N ARG A 49 3.84 -3.50 16.66
CA ARG A 49 4.05 -2.63 17.82
C ARG A 49 2.72 -2.43 18.56
N GLY A 50 2.66 -2.82 19.84
CA GLY A 50 1.42 -2.77 20.63
C GLY A 50 0.46 -3.95 20.42
N GLY A 51 0.90 -5.01 19.73
CA GLY A 51 0.12 -6.22 19.47
C GLY A 51 -0.67 -6.16 18.17
N TRP A 52 -1.12 -7.33 17.69
CA TRP A 52 -1.82 -7.47 16.41
C TRP A 52 -3.10 -6.63 16.30
N ASP A 53 -3.80 -6.39 17.42
CA ASP A 53 -5.02 -5.56 17.44
C ASP A 53 -4.72 -4.07 17.20
N ASN A 54 -3.48 -3.64 17.40
CA ASN A 54 -3.02 -2.29 17.05
C ASN A 54 -2.69 -2.14 15.55
N LEU A 55 -2.90 -3.18 14.73
CA LEU A 55 -2.66 -3.09 13.29
C LEU A 55 -3.71 -2.22 12.60
N LYS A 56 -3.26 -1.27 11.78
CA LYS A 56 -4.12 -0.47 10.89
C LYS A 56 -4.12 -1.04 9.47
N ALA A 57 -2.95 -1.09 8.85
CA ALA A 57 -2.78 -1.56 7.49
C ALA A 57 -1.37 -2.11 7.22
N ILE A 58 -1.23 -2.91 6.17
CA ILE A 58 0.05 -3.43 5.69
C ILE A 58 0.15 -3.20 4.19
N ILE A 59 1.29 -2.73 3.70
CA ILE A 59 1.66 -2.83 2.28
C ILE A 59 2.48 -4.12 2.13
N PRO A 60 1.95 -5.19 1.52
CA PRO A 60 2.57 -6.52 1.59
C PRO A 60 3.80 -6.69 0.69
N GLY A 61 3.93 -5.88 -0.36
CA GLY A 61 4.81 -6.17 -1.49
C GLY A 61 5.71 -5.03 -1.97
N GLY A 62 6.10 -4.14 -1.06
CA GLY A 62 6.83 -2.91 -1.37
C GLY A 62 5.88 -1.78 -1.75
N SER A 63 6.40 -0.56 -1.85
CA SER A 63 5.58 0.66 -2.02
C SER A 63 4.68 0.68 -3.26
N SER A 64 4.93 -0.22 -4.22
CA SER A 64 4.19 -0.27 -5.49
C SER A 64 2.82 -0.90 -5.36
N VAL A 65 2.54 -1.68 -4.31
CA VAL A 65 1.30 -2.46 -4.23
C VAL A 65 0.25 -1.79 -3.33
N PRO A 66 -1.05 -2.03 -3.57
CA PRO A 66 -2.12 -1.56 -2.69
C PRO A 66 -1.94 -2.04 -1.24
N LEU A 67 -2.20 -1.17 -0.28
CA LEU A 67 -2.26 -1.54 1.14
C LEU A 67 -3.47 -2.45 1.43
N LEU A 68 -3.37 -3.25 2.48
CA LEU A 68 -4.42 -4.13 2.98
C LEU A 68 -4.82 -3.72 4.41
N PRO A 69 -6.13 -3.63 4.73
CA PRO A 69 -6.59 -3.41 6.11
C PRO A 69 -6.41 -4.68 6.94
N LYS A 70 -6.37 -4.52 8.28
CA LYS A 70 -6.21 -5.64 9.23
C LYS A 70 -7.10 -6.85 8.94
N SER A 71 -8.36 -6.63 8.59
CA SER A 71 -9.34 -7.70 8.33
C SER A 71 -8.92 -8.66 7.21
N ILE A 72 -8.20 -8.16 6.20
CA ILE A 72 -7.66 -9.00 5.12
C ILE A 72 -6.32 -9.62 5.55
N CYS A 73 -5.49 -8.85 6.26
CA CYS A 73 -4.20 -9.33 6.77
C CYS A 73 -4.34 -10.52 7.74
N ASP A 74 -5.48 -10.66 8.40
CA ASP A 74 -5.78 -11.78 9.30
C ASP A 74 -5.79 -13.15 8.61
N THR A 75 -6.05 -13.22 7.29
CA THR A 75 -6.26 -14.49 6.57
C THR A 75 -5.41 -14.67 5.31
N VAL A 76 -4.71 -13.63 4.85
CA VAL A 76 -3.99 -13.67 3.57
C VAL A 76 -2.69 -14.47 3.65
N LEU A 77 -2.34 -15.13 2.55
CA LEU A 77 -1.06 -15.83 2.38
C LEU A 77 -0.07 -14.94 1.63
N MET A 78 1.20 -15.06 1.97
CA MET A 78 2.29 -14.32 1.33
C MET A 78 2.77 -15.03 0.06
N ASP A 79 1.90 -15.02 -0.95
CA ASP A 79 2.19 -15.48 -2.31
C ASP A 79 1.55 -14.58 -3.38
N PHE A 80 1.83 -14.84 -4.66
CA PHE A 80 1.37 -13.98 -5.76
C PHE A 80 -0.14 -14.05 -5.95
N ASP A 81 -0.71 -15.26 -5.92
CA ASP A 81 -2.12 -15.48 -6.22
C ASP A 81 -3.03 -14.98 -5.10
N SER A 82 -2.73 -15.32 -3.84
CA SER A 82 -3.52 -14.90 -2.67
C SER A 82 -3.56 -13.38 -2.55
N LEU A 83 -2.43 -12.70 -2.75
CA LEU A 83 -2.39 -11.23 -2.70
C LEU A 83 -3.11 -10.59 -3.89
N LYS A 84 -3.05 -11.21 -5.08
CA LYS A 84 -3.78 -10.75 -6.26
C LYS A 84 -5.30 -10.90 -6.09
N GLU A 85 -5.77 -11.98 -5.48
CA GLU A 85 -7.19 -12.23 -5.19
C GLU A 85 -7.80 -11.14 -4.29
N VAL A 86 -7.01 -10.61 -3.34
CA VAL A 86 -7.42 -9.50 -2.47
C VAL A 86 -7.11 -8.11 -3.07
N LYS A 87 -6.86 -8.05 -4.38
CA LYS A 87 -6.58 -6.81 -5.15
C LYS A 87 -5.36 -6.04 -4.64
N SER A 88 -4.34 -6.76 -4.17
CA SER A 88 -2.99 -6.25 -3.91
C SER A 88 -1.97 -7.07 -4.73
N GLY A 89 -0.71 -7.14 -4.31
CA GLY A 89 0.31 -7.95 -4.94
C GLY A 89 1.49 -8.24 -4.03
N LEU A 90 2.23 -9.32 -4.32
CA LEU A 90 3.42 -9.69 -3.55
C LEU A 90 4.62 -8.78 -3.82
N GLY A 91 4.72 -8.22 -5.04
CA GLY A 91 5.82 -7.34 -5.45
C GLY A 91 7.19 -7.88 -5.04
N THR A 92 7.96 -7.07 -4.30
CA THR A 92 9.29 -7.46 -3.81
C THR A 92 9.27 -8.29 -2.53
N ALA A 93 8.09 -8.50 -1.93
CA ALA A 93 7.90 -8.96 -0.55
C ALA A 93 8.51 -8.01 0.51
N GLY A 94 8.56 -6.70 0.18
CA GLY A 94 8.90 -5.63 1.11
C GLY A 94 7.68 -5.23 1.94
N ILE A 95 7.50 -5.88 3.08
CA ILE A 95 6.33 -5.69 3.95
C ILE A 95 6.52 -4.39 4.75
N ILE A 96 5.56 -3.47 4.63
CA ILE A 96 5.52 -2.22 5.40
C ILE A 96 4.31 -2.27 6.32
N VAL A 97 4.54 -2.42 7.61
CA VAL A 97 3.50 -2.50 8.64
C VAL A 97 3.18 -1.11 9.19
N MET A 98 1.90 -0.76 9.30
CA MET A 98 1.41 0.49 9.87
C MET A 98 0.41 0.19 10.98
N ASP A 99 0.71 0.67 12.19
CA ASP A 99 -0.19 0.57 13.35
C ASP A 99 -1.20 1.74 13.40
N GLN A 100 -2.14 1.69 14.37
CA GLN A 100 -3.22 2.69 14.51
C GLN A 100 -2.72 4.12 14.78
N SER A 101 -1.46 4.30 15.20
CA SER A 101 -0.89 5.65 15.39
C SER A 101 -0.54 6.36 14.08
N THR A 102 -0.65 5.67 12.95
CA THR A 102 -0.24 6.16 11.63
C THR A 102 -1.33 7.00 10.96
N ASP A 103 -0.98 8.20 10.51
CA ASP A 103 -1.73 8.91 9.47
C ASP A 103 -1.46 8.22 8.13
N VAL A 104 -2.38 7.32 7.74
CA VAL A 104 -2.25 6.50 6.54
C VAL A 104 -2.35 7.35 5.27
N ILE A 105 -3.12 8.44 5.31
CA ILE A 105 -3.25 9.40 4.19
C ILE A 105 -1.89 10.06 3.96
N ALA A 106 -1.23 10.50 5.03
CA ALA A 106 0.10 11.10 4.96
C ALA A 106 1.18 10.11 4.51
N ALA A 107 1.10 8.85 4.96
CA ALA A 107 2.02 7.80 4.51
C ALA A 107 1.91 7.57 2.99
N ILE A 108 0.69 7.45 2.46
CA ILE A 108 0.47 7.26 1.02
C ILE A 108 0.80 8.53 0.23
N ALA A 109 0.52 9.73 0.76
CA ALA A 109 0.97 10.98 0.14
C ALA A 109 2.50 11.05 0.03
N ARG A 110 3.22 10.51 1.02
CA ARG A 110 4.68 10.42 0.99
C ARG A 110 5.18 9.45 -0.08
N LEU A 111 4.46 8.35 -0.33
CA LEU A 111 4.73 7.44 -1.44
C LEU A 111 4.43 8.10 -2.79
N ALA A 112 3.32 8.82 -2.93
CA ALA A 112 3.02 9.59 -4.14
C ALA A 112 4.13 10.60 -4.46
N LYS A 113 4.66 11.28 -3.42
CA LYS A 113 5.84 12.17 -3.56
C LYS A 113 7.08 11.42 -4.04
N PHE A 114 7.31 10.20 -3.55
CA PHE A 114 8.42 9.35 -3.99
C PHE A 114 8.29 9.03 -5.49
N TYR A 115 7.12 8.57 -5.95
CA TYR A 115 6.90 8.26 -7.37
C TYR A 115 6.99 9.49 -8.27
N LYS A 116 6.54 10.66 -7.80
CA LYS A 116 6.75 11.94 -8.49
C LYS A 116 8.23 12.33 -8.59
N HIS A 117 9.05 11.93 -7.62
CA HIS A 117 10.48 12.24 -7.59
C HIS A 117 11.28 11.28 -8.47
N GLU A 118 10.98 9.99 -8.39
CA GLU A 118 11.68 8.90 -9.10
C GLU A 118 11.07 8.57 -10.47
N SER A 119 10.14 9.38 -10.97
CA SER A 119 9.64 9.29 -12.34
C SER A 119 10.67 9.86 -13.31
N CYS A 120 11.11 9.06 -14.29
CA CYS A 120 12.08 9.50 -15.31
C CYS A 120 11.52 10.56 -16.26
N GLY A 121 10.21 10.78 -16.27
CA GLY A 121 9.55 11.80 -17.08
C GLY A 121 9.39 11.45 -18.57
N GLN A 122 9.61 10.21 -19.00
CA GLN A 122 9.55 9.87 -20.43
C GLN A 122 8.11 9.89 -20.99
N CYS A 123 7.18 9.13 -20.42
CA CYS A 123 5.79 9.06 -20.88
C CYS A 123 4.91 10.09 -20.18
N THR A 124 4.02 10.75 -20.93
CA THR A 124 3.18 11.85 -20.42
C THR A 124 2.27 11.44 -19.25
N PRO A 125 1.55 10.30 -19.28
CA PRO A 125 0.68 9.93 -18.17
C PRO A 125 1.44 9.80 -16.84
N CYS A 126 2.64 9.21 -16.86
CA CYS A 126 3.49 9.13 -15.68
C CYS A 126 4.09 10.49 -15.28
N ARG A 127 4.66 11.23 -16.25
CA ARG A 127 5.35 12.50 -15.99
C ARG A 127 4.44 13.54 -15.35
N GLU A 128 3.25 13.72 -15.92
CA GLU A 128 2.30 14.74 -15.46
C GLU A 128 1.39 14.20 -14.35
N GLY A 129 0.91 12.96 -14.52
CA GLY A 129 -0.06 12.34 -13.63
C GLY A 129 0.48 12.10 -12.23
N THR A 130 1.72 11.61 -12.07
CA THR A 130 2.32 11.40 -10.74
C THR A 130 2.47 12.72 -9.97
N GLY A 131 2.84 13.80 -10.67
CA GLY A 131 2.92 15.13 -10.09
C GLY A 131 1.56 15.67 -9.66
N TRP A 132 0.53 15.45 -10.46
CA TRP A 132 -0.84 15.85 -10.14
C TRP A 132 -1.40 15.06 -8.95
N MET A 133 -1.28 13.72 -8.98
CA MET A 133 -1.73 12.86 -7.89
C MET A 133 -1.08 13.24 -6.56
N TRP A 134 0.23 13.51 -6.53
CA TRP A 134 0.91 13.95 -5.32
C TRP A 134 0.35 15.27 -4.76
N ARG A 135 0.07 16.27 -5.62
CA ARG A 135 -0.51 17.55 -5.17
C ARG A 135 -1.89 17.38 -4.56
N VAL A 136 -2.75 16.54 -5.17
CA VAL A 136 -4.06 16.21 -4.61
C VAL A 136 -3.90 15.49 -3.27
N MET A 137 -3.00 14.50 -3.20
CA MET A 137 -2.71 13.80 -1.94
C MET A 137 -2.23 14.74 -0.82
N GLU A 138 -1.37 15.74 -1.09
CA GLU A 138 -0.97 16.72 -0.08
C GLU A 138 -2.13 17.59 0.41
N ARG A 139 -3.10 17.90 -0.46
CA ARG A 139 -4.32 18.59 -0.08
C ARG A 139 -5.23 17.71 0.78
N LEU A 140 -5.38 16.43 0.42
CA LEU A 140 -6.14 15.46 1.20
C LEU A 140 -5.56 15.27 2.61
N VAL A 141 -4.24 15.25 2.76
CA VAL A 141 -3.58 15.21 4.08
C VAL A 141 -4.01 16.39 4.96
N LYS A 142 -4.15 17.58 4.38
CA LYS A 142 -4.59 18.80 5.08
C LYS A 142 -6.11 18.87 5.26
N GLY A 143 -6.88 18.04 4.55
CA GLY A 143 -8.33 18.18 4.44
C GLY A 143 -8.76 19.39 3.60
N ASP A 144 -7.90 19.88 2.71
CA ASP A 144 -8.13 21.05 1.84
C ASP A 144 -8.53 20.61 0.42
N ALA A 145 -9.56 19.77 0.34
CA ALA A 145 -10.06 19.17 -0.89
C ALA A 145 -11.58 18.99 -0.82
N GLU A 146 -12.20 18.84 -1.99
CA GLU A 146 -13.61 18.46 -2.09
C GLU A 146 -13.76 16.92 -2.13
N ILE A 147 -14.92 16.39 -1.70
CA ILE A 147 -15.18 14.94 -1.71
C ILE A 147 -15.12 14.41 -3.15
N GLU A 148 -15.61 15.21 -4.10
CA GLU A 148 -15.58 14.91 -5.54
C GLU A 148 -14.15 14.79 -6.09
N GLU A 149 -13.15 15.38 -5.44
CA GLU A 149 -11.75 15.23 -5.83
C GLU A 149 -11.22 13.82 -5.55
N ILE A 150 -11.84 13.05 -4.65
CA ILE A 150 -11.49 11.65 -4.42
C ILE A 150 -11.78 10.82 -5.68
N ASP A 151 -12.96 11.01 -6.26
CA ASP A 151 -13.36 10.28 -7.46
C ASP A 151 -12.55 10.75 -8.68
N MET A 152 -12.27 12.06 -8.79
CA MET A 152 -11.36 12.58 -9.82
C MET A 152 -9.95 12.00 -9.69
N LEU A 153 -9.44 11.87 -8.46
CA LEU A 153 -8.13 11.26 -8.19
C LEU A 153 -8.10 9.79 -8.62
N LEU A 154 -9.17 9.05 -8.35
CA LEU A 154 -9.33 7.66 -8.80
C LEU A 154 -9.38 7.56 -10.32
N ASP A 155 -10.08 8.44 -11.01
CA ASP A 155 -10.14 8.42 -12.47
C ASP A 155 -8.78 8.74 -13.09
N VAL A 156 -8.07 9.75 -12.59
CA VAL A 156 -6.70 10.03 -13.04
C VAL A 156 -5.77 8.84 -12.77
N SER A 157 -5.93 8.13 -11.64
CA SER A 157 -5.12 6.94 -11.37
C SER A 157 -5.31 5.85 -12.44
N LYS A 158 -6.53 5.69 -12.99
CA LYS A 158 -6.84 4.73 -14.07
C LYS A 158 -6.32 5.19 -15.43
N GLU A 159 -6.30 6.50 -15.68
CA GLU A 159 -5.71 7.08 -16.89
C GLU A 159 -4.17 6.99 -16.91
N ILE A 160 -3.56 6.78 -15.74
CA ILE A 160 -2.12 6.50 -15.63
C ILE A 160 -1.87 4.99 -15.77
N GLU A 161 -2.62 4.18 -15.03
CA GLU A 161 -2.53 2.72 -15.05
C GLU A 161 -2.74 2.19 -16.49
N GLY A 162 -1.83 1.34 -16.96
CA GLY A 162 -1.91 0.75 -18.30
C GLY A 162 -1.63 1.70 -19.48
N HIS A 163 -1.43 3.00 -19.25
CA HIS A 163 -1.15 4.00 -20.28
C HIS A 163 0.29 4.53 -20.22
N THR A 164 1.16 3.91 -19.43
CA THR A 164 2.58 4.25 -19.29
C THR A 164 3.50 3.26 -19.99
N ILE A 165 4.74 3.68 -20.28
CA ILE A 165 5.74 2.82 -20.95
C ILE A 165 6.21 1.68 -20.04
N CYS A 166 6.40 1.97 -18.75
CA CYS A 166 6.81 0.99 -17.74
C CYS A 166 5.80 0.94 -16.59
N ALA A 167 5.96 -0.04 -15.71
CA ALA A 167 5.07 -0.26 -14.55
C ALA A 167 5.25 0.77 -13.41
N LEU A 168 6.07 1.82 -13.58
CA LEU A 168 6.17 2.89 -12.58
C LEU A 168 4.84 3.67 -12.50
N GLY A 169 4.12 3.82 -13.62
CA GLY A 169 2.78 4.41 -13.63
C GLY A 169 1.81 3.65 -12.73
N ASP A 170 1.72 2.33 -12.94
CA ASP A 170 0.91 1.43 -12.13
C ASP A 170 1.33 1.49 -10.65
N ALA A 171 2.64 1.42 -10.38
CA ALA A 171 3.19 1.52 -9.03
C ALA A 171 2.90 2.85 -8.32
N ALA A 172 2.70 3.94 -9.07
CA ALA A 172 2.31 5.23 -8.53
C ALA A 172 0.79 5.36 -8.29
N ALA A 173 -0.01 4.70 -9.12
CA ALA A 173 -1.48 4.71 -9.04
C ALA A 173 -2.01 3.78 -7.94
N TRP A 174 -1.48 2.56 -7.85
CA TRP A 174 -1.97 1.50 -6.96
C TRP A 174 -2.00 1.85 -5.46
N PRO A 175 -1.02 2.56 -4.87
CA PRO A 175 -1.10 2.95 -3.46
C PRO A 175 -2.27 3.89 -3.17
N ILE A 176 -2.59 4.80 -4.09
CA ILE A 176 -3.72 5.72 -3.98
C ILE A 176 -5.03 4.96 -4.15
N GLN A 177 -5.12 4.08 -5.15
CA GLN A 177 -6.28 3.22 -5.34
C GLN A 177 -6.54 2.32 -4.11
N GLY A 178 -5.48 1.77 -3.51
CA GLY A 178 -5.56 0.97 -2.27
C GLY A 178 -6.06 1.79 -1.08
N LEU A 179 -5.53 3.01 -0.91
CA LEU A 179 -6.00 3.94 0.12
C LEU A 179 -7.49 4.21 -0.03
N MET A 180 -7.94 4.63 -1.21
CA MET A 180 -9.35 4.97 -1.44
C MET A 180 -10.27 3.75 -1.41
N ARG A 181 -9.77 2.53 -1.65
CA ARG A 181 -10.58 1.32 -1.52
C ARG A 181 -10.87 0.94 -0.07
N HIS A 182 -9.93 1.21 0.83
CA HIS A 182 -9.98 0.68 2.19
C HIS A 182 -10.14 1.74 3.28
N PHE A 183 -9.81 3.00 2.98
CA PHE A 183 -9.77 4.11 3.93
C PHE A 183 -10.42 5.37 3.34
N ARG A 184 -11.40 5.23 2.41
CA ARG A 184 -12.17 6.37 1.89
C ARG A 184 -12.82 7.17 3.01
N ASP A 185 -13.45 6.48 3.95
CA ASP A 185 -14.14 7.09 5.09
C ASP A 185 -13.17 7.98 5.91
N GLU A 186 -11.94 7.52 6.16
CA GLU A 186 -10.93 8.31 6.88
C GLU A 186 -10.52 9.57 6.12
N VAL A 187 -10.52 9.51 4.78
CA VAL A 187 -10.23 10.66 3.91
C VAL A 187 -11.42 11.64 3.90
N GLU A 188 -12.65 11.15 3.78
CA GLU A 188 -13.87 11.97 3.81
C GLU A 188 -14.07 12.64 5.18
N ASP A 189 -13.79 11.93 6.27
CA ASP A 189 -13.81 12.45 7.63
C ASP A 189 -12.79 13.58 7.82
N ARG A 190 -11.58 13.43 7.25
CA ARG A 190 -10.53 14.47 7.29
C ARG A 190 -11.00 15.75 6.57
N ILE A 191 -11.61 15.62 5.40
CA ILE A 191 -12.15 16.74 4.61
C ILE A 191 -13.27 17.43 5.40
N THR A 192 -14.24 16.67 5.88
CA THR A 192 -15.41 17.20 6.60
C THR A 192 -14.99 17.90 7.89
N SER A 193 -14.07 17.31 8.66
CA SER A 193 -13.55 17.89 9.90
C SER A 193 -12.84 19.23 9.67
N ASN A 194 -12.07 19.36 8.58
CA ASN A 194 -11.39 20.61 8.24
C ASN A 194 -12.37 21.71 7.81
N ARG A 195 -13.44 21.35 7.09
CA ARG A 195 -14.52 22.30 6.74
C ARG A 195 -15.24 22.82 7.98
N SER A 196 -15.63 21.92 8.90
CA SER A 196 -16.28 22.32 10.15
C SER A 196 -15.42 23.27 10.98
N ARG A 197 -14.09 23.05 11.00
CA ARG A 197 -13.14 23.97 11.64
C ARG A 197 -12.97 25.30 10.94
N SER A 198 -13.11 25.35 9.62
CA SER A 198 -12.92 26.58 8.83
C SER A 198 -14.18 27.45 8.82
N ALA A 199 -15.35 26.85 9.09
CA ALA A 199 -16.64 27.52 9.20
C ALA A 199 -16.94 28.06 10.62
N ALA A 200 -16.17 27.63 11.63
CA ALA A 200 -16.26 28.06 13.03
C ALA A 200 -15.29 29.20 13.32
#